data_AF-A0A4Y9ZQU4-F1
#
_entry.id   AF-A0A4Y9ZQU4-F1
#
_cell.length_a   1.000
_cell.length_b   1.000
_cell.length_c   1.000
_cell.angle_alpha   90.00
_cell.angle_beta   90.00
_cell.angle_gamma   90.00
#
_symmetry.space_group_name_H-M   'P 1'
#
loop_
_entity.id
_entity.type
_entity.pdbx_description
1 polymer ?
#
loop_
_entity_poly.entity_id
_entity_poly.type
_entity_poly.pdbx_seq_one_letter_code
_entity_poly.pdbx_strand_id
1 'polypeptide(L)'
;MTLYRDNQDHILGLQATLLQRVLPDVVDELELDLEDAESAREWVEDTDSIFRLLKRHKFTTNFALEAARDILVWRLEAMHHHMYHHKWNGNNSRLLLCLPPPAHDILGRPILLLRVSALKECSEYLKDNLVDFIEILRIHLKYLNAQARDHDPEAPPILQYILLLDMQDASMSDI
;
A
#
# COMPACT_ATOMS: atom_id res chain seq x y z
N MET A 1 -1.88 -10.88 16.41
CA MET A 1 -1.36 -11.89 15.46
C MET A 1 -2.34 -13.02 15.23
N THR A 2 -3.11 -13.46 16.25
CA THR A 2 -4.23 -14.41 16.10
C THR A 2 -5.21 -13.98 15.00
N LEU A 3 -5.65 -12.72 15.00
CA LEU A 3 -6.63 -12.21 14.04
C LEU A 3 -6.31 -12.45 12.55
N TYR A 4 -5.04 -12.40 12.15
CA TYR A 4 -4.66 -12.68 10.75
C TYR A 4 -4.90 -14.15 10.40
N ARG A 5 -4.39 -15.05 11.25
CA ARG A 5 -4.51 -16.50 11.08
C ARG A 5 -5.97 -16.95 11.22
N ASP A 6 -6.68 -16.41 12.21
CA ASP A 6 -8.09 -16.70 12.49
C ASP A 6 -9.03 -16.32 11.32
N ASN A 7 -8.59 -15.43 10.43
CA ASN A 7 -9.37 -14.98 9.27
C ASN A 7 -8.77 -15.42 7.94
N GLN A 8 -7.83 -16.36 7.92
CA GLN A 8 -7.13 -16.77 6.70
C GLN A 8 -8.10 -17.24 5.60
N ASP A 9 -9.10 -18.05 5.95
CA ASP A 9 -10.11 -18.52 5.01
C ASP A 9 -10.94 -17.36 4.41
N HIS A 10 -11.25 -16.34 5.21
CA HIS A 10 -11.95 -15.14 4.72
C HIS A 10 -11.09 -14.32 3.75
N ILE A 11 -9.78 -14.21 4.03
CA ILE A 11 -8.82 -13.52 3.16
C ILE A 11 -8.75 -14.23 1.82
N LEU A 12 -8.51 -15.55 1.84
CA LEU A 12 -8.40 -16.36 0.62
C LEU A 12 -9.72 -16.40 -0.15
N GLY A 13 -10.86 -16.47 0.54
CA GLY A 13 -12.19 -16.43 -0.09
C GLY A 13 -12.47 -15.10 -0.80
N LEU A 14 -12.13 -13.96 -0.18
CA LEU A 14 -12.24 -12.66 -0.84
C LEU A 14 -11.29 -12.56 -2.03
N GLN A 15 -10.03 -12.96 -1.86
CA GLN A 15 -9.01 -12.94 -2.90
C GLN A 15 -9.42 -13.80 -4.11
N ALA A 16 -9.93 -15.01 -3.89
CA ALA A 16 -10.44 -15.86 -4.96
C ALA A 16 -11.62 -15.20 -5.70
N THR A 17 -12.54 -14.58 -4.97
CA THR A 17 -13.68 -13.86 -5.57
C THR A 17 -13.20 -12.68 -6.43
N LEU A 18 -12.20 -11.94 -5.95
CA LEU A 18 -11.59 -10.85 -6.71
C LEU A 18 -10.93 -11.35 -7.99
N LEU A 19 -10.12 -12.42 -7.91
CA LEU A 19 -9.40 -12.96 -9.07
C LEU A 19 -10.32 -13.59 -10.13
N GLN A 20 -11.41 -14.25 -9.70
CA GLN A 20 -12.26 -15.04 -10.59
C GLN A 20 -13.46 -14.27 -11.16
N ARG A 21 -13.87 -13.18 -10.50
CA ARG A 21 -15.08 -12.44 -10.87
C ARG A 21 -14.79 -10.96 -11.09
N VAL A 22 -14.31 -10.28 -10.06
CA VAL A 22 -14.17 -8.81 -10.11
C VAL A 22 -13.08 -8.35 -11.07
N LEU A 23 -11.90 -8.96 -11.02
CA LEU A 23 -10.79 -8.56 -11.88
C LEU A 23 -11.10 -8.76 -13.37
N PRO A 24 -11.65 -9.91 -13.82
CA PRO A 24 -12.13 -10.05 -15.20
C PRO A 24 -13.12 -8.96 -15.61
N ASP A 25 -14.12 -8.68 -14.77
CA ASP A 25 -15.12 -7.65 -15.06
C ASP A 25 -14.48 -6.25 -15.20
N VAL A 26 -13.50 -5.91 -14.34
CA VAL A 26 -12.76 -4.64 -14.39
C VAL A 26 -11.83 -4.55 -15.61
N VAL A 27 -11.18 -5.66 -15.99
CA VAL A 27 -10.34 -5.73 -17.20
C VAL A 27 -11.17 -5.44 -18.44
N ASP A 28 -12.36 -6.05 -18.54
CA ASP A 28 -13.28 -5.84 -19.65
C ASP A 28 -13.86 -4.42 -19.64
N GLU A 29 -14.26 -3.90 -18.47
CA GLU A 29 -14.85 -2.56 -18.31
C GLU A 29 -13.89 -1.42 -18.66
N LEU A 30 -12.61 -1.54 -18.27
CA LEU A 30 -11.60 -0.53 -18.50
C LEU A 30 -10.76 -0.78 -19.76
N GLU A 31 -11.08 -1.84 -20.52
CA GLU A 31 -10.34 -2.26 -21.73
C GLU A 31 -8.82 -2.37 -21.49
N LEU A 32 -8.42 -2.96 -20.36
CA LEU A 32 -7.02 -3.02 -19.94
C LEU A 32 -6.18 -3.86 -20.91
N ASP A 33 -4.94 -3.43 -21.13
CA ASP A 33 -3.97 -4.27 -21.81
C ASP A 33 -3.43 -5.38 -20.90
N LEU A 34 -2.57 -6.24 -21.45
CA LEU A 34 -2.02 -7.38 -20.73
C LEU A 34 -1.16 -6.94 -19.52
N GLU A 35 -0.40 -5.85 -19.65
CA GLU A 35 0.51 -5.36 -18.62
C GLU A 35 -0.27 -4.78 -17.43
N ASP A 36 -1.28 -3.96 -17.71
CA ASP A 36 -2.16 -3.39 -16.70
C ASP A 36 -2.99 -4.47 -15.99
N ALA A 37 -3.45 -5.49 -16.73
CA ALA A 37 -4.17 -6.63 -16.16
C ALA A 37 -3.28 -7.50 -15.25
N GLU A 38 -2.01 -7.72 -15.62
CA GLU A 38 -1.02 -8.43 -14.80
C GLU A 38 -0.69 -7.63 -13.53
N SER A 39 -0.46 -6.32 -13.65
CA SER A 39 -0.24 -5.43 -12.50
C SER A 39 -1.42 -5.43 -11.52
N ALA A 40 -2.65 -5.38 -12.02
CA ALA A 40 -3.85 -5.49 -11.20
C ALA A 40 -3.93 -6.86 -10.49
N ARG A 41 -3.60 -7.95 -11.20
CA ARG A 41 -3.56 -9.30 -10.61
C ARG A 41 -2.54 -9.39 -9.47
N GLU A 42 -1.33 -8.87 -9.65
CA GLU A 42 -0.29 -8.88 -8.62
C GLU A 42 -0.69 -8.14 -7.34
N TRP A 43 -1.51 -7.10 -7.48
CA TRP A 43 -2.09 -6.40 -6.34
C TRP A 43 -3.16 -7.24 -5.63
N VAL A 44 -4.07 -7.88 -6.38
CA VAL A 44 -5.08 -8.76 -5.79
C VAL A 44 -4.42 -9.94 -5.07
N GLU A 45 -3.28 -10.42 -5.58
CA GLU A 45 -2.51 -11.52 -5.00
C GLU A 45 -1.75 -11.16 -3.72
N ASP A 46 -1.66 -9.87 -3.37
CA ASP A 46 -1.08 -9.41 -2.11
C ASP A 46 -2.03 -9.68 -0.93
N THR A 47 -1.96 -10.91 -0.40
CA THR A 47 -2.77 -11.41 0.72
C THR A 47 -2.71 -10.50 1.95
N ASP A 48 -1.56 -9.88 2.23
CA ASP A 48 -1.39 -8.96 3.37
C ASP A 48 -2.18 -7.65 3.17
N SER A 49 -2.31 -7.19 1.92
CA SER A 49 -3.18 -6.07 1.55
C SER A 49 -4.67 -6.45 1.60
N ILE A 50 -5.05 -7.64 1.13
CA ILE A 50 -6.43 -8.16 1.24
C ILE A 50 -6.88 -8.28 2.70
N PHE A 51 -5.98 -8.75 3.59
CA PHE A 51 -6.27 -8.76 5.03
C PHE A 51 -6.57 -7.36 5.57
N ARG A 52 -5.75 -6.36 5.23
CA ARG A 52 -5.95 -4.98 5.70
C ARG A 52 -7.30 -4.43 5.25
N LEU A 53 -7.70 -4.74 4.02
CA LEU A 53 -9.00 -4.36 3.48
C LEU A 53 -10.15 -5.03 4.26
N LEU A 54 -10.12 -6.35 4.44
CA LEU A 54 -11.12 -7.07 5.24
C LEU A 54 -11.22 -6.51 6.66
N LYS A 55 -10.07 -6.33 7.32
CA LYS A 55 -10.00 -5.79 8.67
C LYS A 55 -10.63 -4.40 8.77
N ARG A 56 -10.38 -3.52 7.79
CA ARG A 56 -11.00 -2.18 7.71
C ARG A 56 -12.52 -2.26 7.67
N HIS A 57 -13.05 -3.26 6.96
CA HIS A 57 -14.48 -3.53 6.84
C HIS A 57 -15.00 -4.54 7.87
N LYS A 58 -14.29 -4.73 8.99
CA LYS A 58 -14.66 -5.64 10.10
C LYS A 58 -14.98 -7.07 9.63
N PHE A 59 -14.29 -7.52 8.58
CA PHE A 59 -14.47 -8.82 7.93
C PHE A 59 -15.85 -9.03 7.28
N THR A 60 -16.58 -7.95 6.98
CA THR A 60 -17.80 -8.02 6.17
C THR A 60 -17.43 -8.15 4.69
N THR A 61 -17.47 -9.37 4.15
CA THR A 61 -17.00 -9.71 2.80
C THR A 61 -17.59 -8.83 1.71
N ASN A 62 -18.90 -8.58 1.72
CA ASN A 62 -19.54 -7.75 0.68
C ASN A 62 -19.00 -6.32 0.69
N PHE A 63 -18.84 -5.70 1.86
CA PHE A 63 -18.28 -4.35 1.96
C PHE A 63 -16.80 -4.31 1.55
N ALA A 64 -16.04 -5.35 1.89
CA ALA A 64 -14.65 -5.47 1.46
C ALA A 64 -14.54 -5.70 -0.05
N LEU A 65 -15.47 -6.42 -0.67
CA LEU A 65 -15.51 -6.69 -2.10
C LEU A 65 -15.80 -5.41 -2.91
N GLU A 66 -16.83 -4.65 -2.51
CA GLU A 66 -17.12 -3.35 -3.14
C GLU A 66 -15.93 -2.40 -3.00
N ALA A 67 -15.37 -2.29 -1.78
CA ALA A 67 -14.21 -1.43 -1.56
C ALA A 67 -12.96 -1.91 -2.34
N ALA A 68 -12.78 -3.22 -2.53
CA ALA A 68 -11.68 -3.75 -3.34
C ALA A 68 -11.84 -3.36 -4.81
N ARG A 69 -13.06 -3.44 -5.35
CA ARG A 69 -13.36 -3.02 -6.73
C ARG A 69 -13.08 -1.53 -6.90
N ASP A 70 -13.56 -0.70 -5.98
CA ASP A 70 -13.32 0.75 -6.03
C ASP A 70 -11.83 1.08 -5.98
N ILE A 71 -11.06 0.39 -5.13
CA ILE A 71 -9.61 0.54 -5.06
C ILE A 71 -8.93 0.09 -6.35
N LEU A 72 -9.36 -1.03 -6.94
CA LEU A 72 -8.80 -1.53 -8.21
C LEU A 72 -8.99 -0.52 -9.33
N VAL A 73 -10.22 -0.05 -9.54
CA VAL A 73 -10.55 0.94 -10.57
C VAL A 73 -9.75 2.21 -10.34
N TRP A 74 -9.77 2.76 -9.11
CA TRP A 74 -9.02 3.97 -8.79
C TRP A 74 -7.52 3.80 -9.01
N ARG A 75 -6.94 2.65 -8.67
CA ARG A 75 -5.51 2.37 -8.89
C ARG A 75 -5.17 2.34 -10.37
N LEU A 76 -5.99 1.70 -11.19
CA LEU A 76 -5.77 1.60 -12.62
C LEU A 76 -5.85 2.98 -13.28
N GLU A 77 -6.85 3.78 -12.93
CA GLU A 77 -6.99 5.15 -13.43
C GLU A 77 -5.85 6.07 -12.93
N ALA A 78 -5.52 6.00 -11.65
CA ALA A 78 -4.50 6.86 -11.06
C ALA A 78 -3.09 6.45 -11.52
N MET A 79 -2.71 5.18 -11.42
CA MET A 79 -1.34 4.75 -11.68
C MET A 79 -0.96 4.81 -13.16
N HIS A 80 -1.93 4.61 -14.07
CA HIS A 80 -1.70 4.80 -15.51
C HIS A 80 -1.28 6.24 -15.83
N HIS A 81 -1.75 7.24 -15.07
CA HIS A 81 -1.28 8.62 -15.25
C HIS A 81 0.11 8.90 -14.62
N HIS A 82 0.51 8.18 -13.58
CA HIS A 82 1.72 8.51 -12.80
C HIS A 82 2.99 7.81 -13.30
N MET A 83 2.90 6.55 -13.76
CA MET A 83 4.07 5.80 -14.26
C MET A 83 4.71 6.45 -15.50
N TYR A 84 3.93 7.14 -16.35
CA TYR A 84 4.43 7.77 -17.56
C TYR A 84 4.90 9.22 -17.40
N HIS A 85 4.42 9.95 -16.37
CA HIS A 85 4.63 11.40 -16.27
C HIS A 85 5.62 11.84 -15.19
N HIS A 86 5.80 11.06 -14.12
CA HIS A 86 6.74 11.43 -13.06
C HIS A 86 8.01 10.59 -13.13
N LYS A 87 9.01 11.10 -13.85
CA LYS A 87 10.40 10.75 -13.54
C LYS A 87 10.60 11.11 -12.08
N TRP A 88 10.73 10.09 -11.24
CA TRP A 88 11.18 10.25 -9.86
C TRP A 88 12.53 10.97 -9.88
N ASN A 89 12.49 12.29 -9.78
CA ASN A 89 13.68 13.10 -9.65
C ASN A 89 14.15 12.84 -8.22
N GLY A 90 15.19 12.01 -8.06
CA GLY A 90 15.72 11.54 -6.76
C GLY A 90 16.15 12.62 -5.76
N ASN A 91 15.87 13.89 -6.04
CA ASN A 91 16.05 15.03 -5.15
C ASN A 91 14.85 15.36 -4.25
N ASN A 92 13.64 14.84 -4.50
CA ASN A 92 12.41 15.55 -4.12
C ASN A 92 11.46 14.92 -3.08
N SER A 93 11.94 14.14 -2.12
CA SER A 93 11.13 13.96 -0.91
C SER A 93 11.95 13.88 0.34
N ARG A 94 12.33 15.06 0.82
CA ARG A 94 12.64 15.26 2.24
C ARG A 94 11.39 15.10 3.11
N LEU A 95 10.21 15.06 2.50
CA LEU A 95 8.93 14.97 3.19
C LEU A 95 8.79 13.63 3.92
N LEU A 96 8.93 12.50 3.22
CA LEU A 96 8.75 11.19 3.81
C LEU A 96 9.97 10.31 3.55
N LEU A 97 10.63 9.86 4.62
CA LEU A 97 11.81 9.02 4.57
C LEU A 97 11.55 7.70 5.30
N CYS A 98 11.91 6.57 4.70
CA CYS A 98 12.00 5.32 5.44
C CYS A 98 13.40 5.18 6.04
N LEU A 99 13.49 4.94 7.35
CA LEU A 99 14.79 4.70 7.98
C LEU A 99 15.40 3.39 7.44
N PRO A 100 16.71 3.35 7.18
CA PRO A 100 17.36 2.16 6.64
C PRO A 100 17.45 1.06 7.72
N PRO A 101 17.54 -0.22 7.33
CA PRO A 101 17.84 -1.30 8.25
C PRO A 101 19.13 -1.03 9.06
N PRO A 102 19.21 -1.46 10.33
CA PRO A 102 18.23 -2.26 11.06
C PRO A 102 17.20 -1.40 11.83
N ALA A 103 16.92 -0.16 11.42
CA ALA A 103 15.99 0.71 12.14
C ALA A 103 14.54 0.21 12.07
N HIS A 104 14.05 -0.36 13.16
CA HIS A 104 12.67 -0.77 13.34
C HIS A 104 12.26 -0.61 14.81
N ASP A 105 10.97 -0.69 15.09
CA ASP A 105 10.48 -0.69 16.47
C ASP A 105 10.66 -2.06 17.16
N ILE A 106 10.22 -2.17 18.41
CA ILE A 106 10.31 -3.42 19.19
C ILE A 106 9.49 -4.58 18.62
N LEU A 107 8.55 -4.31 17.70
CA LEU A 107 7.72 -5.31 17.02
C LEU A 107 8.19 -5.57 15.58
N GLY A 108 9.37 -5.07 15.19
CA GLY A 108 9.94 -5.25 13.86
C GLY A 108 9.30 -4.37 12.78
N ARG A 109 8.52 -3.35 13.15
CA ARG A 109 7.87 -2.45 12.20
C ARG A 109 8.87 -1.42 11.68
N PRO A 110 8.97 -1.23 10.36
CA PRO A 110 9.81 -0.19 9.77
C PRO A 110 9.32 1.21 10.20
N ILE A 111 10.27 2.14 10.28
CA ILE A 111 10.04 3.51 10.75
C ILE A 111 10.08 4.48 9.56
N LEU A 112 9.03 5.29 9.45
CA LEU A 112 8.92 6.42 8.55
C LEU A 112 9.15 7.71 9.32
N LEU A 113 9.86 8.65 8.72
CA LEU A 113 10.04 10.02 9.19
C LEU A 113 9.28 10.94 8.25
N LEU A 114 8.29 11.68 8.78
CA LEU A 114 7.60 12.75 8.07
C LEU A 114 8.11 14.10 8.58
N ARG A 115 8.75 14.89 7.70
CA ARG A 115 9.22 16.24 8.02
C ARG A 115 8.16 17.28 7.70
N VAL A 116 7.57 17.89 8.71
CA VAL A 116 6.48 18.86 8.55
C VAL A 116 6.96 20.12 7.84
N SER A 117 8.19 20.56 8.09
CA SER A 117 8.81 21.71 7.41
C SER A 117 8.94 21.55 5.90
N ALA A 118 8.92 20.31 5.38
CA ALA A 118 8.98 20.03 3.94
C ALA A 118 7.60 20.02 3.25
N LEU A 119 6.48 20.16 3.98
CA LEU A 119 5.13 20.07 3.40
C LEU A 119 4.85 21.16 2.37
N LYS A 120 5.25 22.41 2.65
CA LYS A 120 5.07 23.53 1.70
C LYS A 120 5.78 23.30 0.38
N GLU A 121 7.00 22.78 0.43
CA GLU A 121 7.83 22.52 -0.76
C GLU A 121 7.18 21.47 -1.68
N CYS A 122 6.36 20.58 -1.13
CA CYS A 122 5.67 19.52 -1.87
C CYS A 122 4.20 19.83 -2.20
N SER A 123 3.66 20.98 -1.81
CA SER A 123 2.22 21.27 -1.81
C SER A 123 1.52 21.14 -3.17
N GLU A 124 2.17 21.57 -4.26
CA GLU A 124 1.59 21.56 -5.62
C GLU A 124 1.33 20.14 -6.15
N TYR A 125 2.11 19.15 -5.69
CA TYR A 125 2.02 17.75 -6.13
C TYR A 125 1.86 16.78 -4.95
N LEU A 126 1.44 17.28 -3.79
CA LEU A 126 1.47 16.51 -2.55
C LEU A 126 0.60 15.25 -2.65
N LYS A 127 -0.61 15.40 -3.21
CA LYS A 127 -1.55 14.29 -3.33
C LYS A 127 -1.00 13.18 -4.21
N ASP A 128 -0.46 13.54 -5.37
CA ASP A 128 0.06 12.62 -6.37
C ASP A 128 1.33 11.92 -5.85
N ASN A 129 2.24 12.68 -5.25
CA ASN A 129 3.41 12.13 -4.57
C ASN A 129 3.00 11.16 -3.45
N LEU A 130 1.98 11.50 -2.64
CA LEU A 130 1.52 10.63 -1.56
C LEU A 130 0.96 9.30 -2.08
N VAL A 131 0.28 9.30 -3.24
CA VAL A 131 -0.19 8.06 -3.87
C VAL A 131 0.99 7.16 -4.22
N ASP A 132 2.00 7.71 -4.90
CA ASP A 132 3.22 6.97 -5.25
C ASP A 132 3.96 6.47 -4.00
N PHE A 133 4.08 7.32 -2.98
CA PHE A 133 4.70 6.95 -1.70
C PHE A 133 3.98 5.78 -1.05
N ILE A 134 2.65 5.85 -0.93
CA ILE A 134 1.86 4.78 -0.29
C ILE A 134 2.03 3.46 -1.06
N GLU A 135 2.12 3.52 -2.38
CA GLU A 135 2.34 2.34 -3.19
C GLU A 135 3.74 1.75 -3.02
N ILE A 136 4.78 2.57 -3.03
CA ILE A 136 6.15 2.16 -2.73
C ILE A 136 6.22 1.51 -1.34
N LEU A 137 5.56 2.10 -0.35
CA LEU A 137 5.51 1.56 1.01
C LEU A 137 4.77 0.22 1.09
N ARG A 138 3.72 0.01 0.29
CA ARG A 138 3.02 -1.27 0.17
C ARG A 138 3.96 -2.33 -0.41
N ILE A 139 4.63 -2.04 -1.53
CA ILE A 139 5.59 -2.95 -2.18
C ILE A 139 6.73 -3.29 -1.22
N HIS A 140 7.24 -2.30 -0.49
CA HIS A 140 8.29 -2.51 0.51
C HIS A 140 7.81 -3.42 1.67
N LEU A 141 6.57 -3.29 2.15
CA LEU A 141 6.03 -4.25 3.14
C LEU A 141 5.89 -5.66 2.56
N LYS A 142 5.43 -5.80 1.31
CA LYS A 142 5.35 -7.09 0.62
C LYS A 142 6.74 -7.75 0.57
N TYR A 143 7.78 -6.99 0.25
CA TYR A 143 9.17 -7.43 0.25
C TYR A 143 9.66 -7.86 1.64
N LEU A 144 9.46 -7.03 2.67
CA LEU A 144 9.87 -7.35 4.04
C LEU A 144 9.18 -8.62 4.56
N ASN A 145 7.89 -8.78 4.27
CA ASN A 145 7.14 -9.97 4.68
C ASN A 145 7.58 -11.22 3.92
N ALA A 146 7.95 -11.11 2.64
CA ALA A 146 8.53 -12.22 1.88
C ALA A 146 9.86 -12.68 2.51
N GLN A 147 10.77 -11.75 2.81
CA GLN A 147 12.03 -12.07 3.48
C GLN A 147 11.82 -12.70 4.86
N ALA A 148 10.89 -12.16 5.65
CA ALA A 148 10.59 -12.71 6.96
C ALA A 148 10.09 -14.16 6.84
N ARG A 149 9.22 -14.45 5.85
CA ARG A 149 8.70 -15.79 5.58
C ARG A 149 9.74 -16.76 5.03
N ASP A 150 10.72 -16.28 4.28
CA ASP A 150 11.85 -17.10 3.82
C ASP A 150 12.72 -17.59 4.99
N HIS A 151 12.83 -16.79 6.05
CA HIS A 151 13.57 -17.14 7.27
C HIS A 151 12.73 -17.93 8.29
N ASP A 152 11.47 -17.56 8.47
CA ASP A 152 10.52 -18.20 9.37
C ASP A 152 9.13 -18.20 8.70
N PRO A 153 8.67 -19.33 8.13
CA PRO A 153 7.37 -19.44 7.45
C PRO A 153 6.17 -19.06 8.34
N GLU A 154 6.34 -19.13 9.66
CA GLU A 154 5.32 -18.83 10.65
C GLU A 154 5.41 -17.38 11.15
N ALA A 155 6.36 -16.59 10.63
CA ALA A 155 6.56 -15.21 11.00
C ALA A 155 5.27 -14.40 10.74
N PRO A 156 4.80 -13.62 11.72
CA PRO A 156 3.64 -12.78 11.53
C PRO A 156 3.94 -11.68 10.49
N PRO A 157 3.00 -11.35 9.59
CA PRO A 157 3.22 -10.31 8.61
C PRO A 157 3.30 -8.93 9.28
N ILE A 158 4.22 -8.11 8.80
CA ILE A 158 4.30 -6.69 9.09
C ILE A 158 3.24 -5.97 8.25
N LEU A 159 2.28 -5.34 8.92
CA LEU A 159 1.12 -4.73 8.26
C LEU A 159 1.10 -3.19 8.31
N GLN A 160 2.03 -2.59 9.04
CA GLN A 160 2.03 -1.16 9.33
C GLN A 160 3.44 -0.64 9.59
N TYR A 161 3.63 0.64 9.30
CA TYR A 161 4.81 1.41 9.67
C TYR A 161 4.60 2.13 11.00
N ILE A 162 5.70 2.52 11.63
CA ILE A 162 5.70 3.57 12.67
C ILE A 162 6.01 4.90 12.01
N LEU A 163 5.18 5.91 12.22
CA LEU A 163 5.41 7.26 11.73
C LEU A 163 6.00 8.13 12.84
N LEU A 164 7.19 8.67 12.61
CA LEU A 164 7.81 9.73 13.40
C LEU A 164 7.54 11.06 12.73
N LEU A 165 6.96 11.98 13.48
CA LEU A 165 6.71 13.35 13.04
C LEU A 165 7.89 14.21 13.46
N ASP A 166 8.63 14.72 12.48
CA ASP A 166 9.68 15.70 12.68
C ASP A 166 9.07 17.11 12.58
N MET A 167 8.91 17.72 13.75
CA MET A 167 8.37 19.06 13.93
C MET A 167 9.47 20.12 13.92
N GLN A 168 10.73 19.74 13.71
CA GLN A 168 11.82 20.71 13.64
C GLN A 168 11.58 21.68 12.47
N ASP A 169 11.70 22.98 12.77
CA ASP A 169 11.48 24.09 11.83
C ASP A 169 10.04 24.18 11.27
N ALA A 170 9.07 23.48 11.86
CA ALA A 170 7.67 23.62 11.49
C ALA A 170 7.11 24.99 11.92
N SER A 171 6.42 25.68 11.01
CA SER A 171 5.71 26.93 11.28
C SER A 171 4.19 26.75 11.16
N MET A 172 3.41 27.66 11.76
CA MET A 172 1.94 27.68 11.65
C MET A 172 1.43 27.82 10.20
N SER A 173 2.30 28.17 9.25
CA SER A 173 1.94 28.28 7.85
C SER A 173 2.20 26.99 7.06
N ASP A 174 2.86 25.98 7.67
CA ASP A 174 3.13 24.66 7.09
C ASP A 174 2.04 23.61 7.39
N ILE A 175 1.10 23.95 8.29
CA ILE A 175 -0.01 23.09 8.75
C ILE A 175 -1.32 23.53 8.10
#